data_AF-A0A7X9WWL0-F1
#
_entry.id   AF-A0A7X9WWL0-F1
#
_cell.length_a   1.000
_cell.length_b   1.000
_cell.length_c   1.000
_cell.angle_alpha   90.00
_cell.angle_beta   90.00
_cell.angle_gamma   90.00
#
_symmetry.space_group_name_H-M   'P 1'
#
loop_
_entity.id
_entity.type
_entity.pdbx_description
1 polymer ?
#
loop_
_entity_poly.entity_id
_entity_poly.type
_entity_poly.pdbx_seq_one_letter_code
_entity_poly.pdbx_strand_id
1 'polypeptide(L)'
;MATTDDSDIDSKLNHVARAIRDLLRSNPNGLDIDEIKAVLGVGADQMHLDRRLRSLRKYYHLPGKQVGGRFVYTLGSAKGGITDSGAISGKLRAEALNIAKGRCQMCGKTVTDDAIKLQIDHKVPQAWGGLTVIENLWAICESCNNGKRDHFASYDADEMTALLEYESVHERIAHLLKMHMGQPVDSNVIEFVANATERQEDWQKRLRDLRYPVIGLEITSGRYKTPQGFTRSTYTLHNWRDLPPNHRQLIRDWENPAKKQLLKQQLGIA
;
A
#
# COMPACT_ATOMS: atom_id res chain seq x y z
N MET A 1 -19.80 -9.20 25.47
CA MET A 1 -19.11 -9.26 24.15
C MET A 1 -19.52 -8.02 23.39
N ALA A 2 -18.62 -7.05 23.26
CA ALA A 2 -18.93 -5.84 22.50
C ALA A 2 -18.97 -6.21 21.01
N THR A 3 -20.14 -6.08 20.39
CA THR A 3 -20.27 -6.13 18.93
C THR A 3 -19.42 -4.98 18.38
N THR A 4 -18.35 -5.31 17.66
CA THR A 4 -17.55 -4.30 16.96
C THR A 4 -18.48 -3.66 15.95
N ASP A 5 -18.71 -2.36 16.09
CA ASP A 5 -19.61 -1.60 15.22
C ASP A 5 -19.11 -1.70 13.79
N ASP A 6 -20.01 -2.03 12.84
CA ASP A 6 -19.67 -2.18 11.42
C ASP A 6 -18.98 -0.90 10.90
N SER A 7 -19.34 0.26 11.48
CA SER A 7 -18.73 1.58 11.20
C SER A 7 -17.21 1.64 11.46
N ASP A 8 -16.70 0.96 12.48
CA ASP A 8 -15.27 0.91 12.84
C ASP A 8 -14.48 -0.07 11.93
N ILE A 9 -15.17 -1.04 11.34
CA ILE A 9 -14.59 -1.94 10.34
C ILE A 9 -14.55 -1.26 8.96
N ASP A 10 -15.59 -0.50 8.62
CA ASP A 10 -15.71 0.25 7.36
C ASP A 10 -14.55 1.23 7.15
N SER A 11 -14.13 1.95 8.19
CA SER A 11 -12.99 2.87 8.13
C SER A 11 -11.67 2.15 7.84
N LYS A 12 -11.56 0.87 8.22
CA LYS A 12 -10.34 0.05 8.10
C LYS A 12 -10.29 -0.80 6.82
N LEU A 13 -11.38 -0.81 6.04
CA LEU A 13 -11.47 -1.51 4.78
C LEU A 13 -11.32 -0.56 3.59
N ASN A 14 -10.41 -0.90 2.67
CA ASN A 14 -10.34 -0.18 1.40
C ASN A 14 -11.65 -0.32 0.59
N HIS A 15 -11.90 0.59 -0.34
CA HIS A 15 -13.16 0.66 -1.09
C HIS A 15 -13.48 -0.63 -1.86
N VAL A 16 -12.46 -1.33 -2.41
CA VAL A 16 -12.65 -2.62 -3.09
C VAL A 16 -13.03 -3.71 -2.09
N ALA A 17 -12.40 -3.76 -0.92
CA ALA A 17 -12.76 -4.69 0.14
C ALA A 17 -14.17 -4.41 0.67
N ARG A 18 -14.55 -3.14 0.84
CA ARG A 18 -15.94 -2.74 1.14
C ARG A 18 -16.90 -3.21 0.06
N ALA A 19 -16.57 -2.99 -1.22
CA ALA A 19 -17.39 -3.46 -2.34
C ALA A 19 -17.52 -5.00 -2.37
N ILE A 20 -16.43 -5.75 -2.12
CA ILE A 20 -16.49 -7.22 -2.00
C ILE A 20 -17.33 -7.64 -0.80
N ARG A 21 -17.21 -6.98 0.35
CA ARG A 21 -18.05 -7.26 1.53
C ARG A 21 -19.51 -7.03 1.20
N ASP A 22 -19.86 -5.88 0.62
CA ASP A 22 -21.24 -5.52 0.30
C ASP A 22 -21.82 -6.47 -0.75
N LEU A 23 -20.99 -6.87 -1.71
CA LEU A 23 -21.33 -7.87 -2.71
C LEU A 23 -21.61 -9.24 -2.07
N LEU A 24 -20.73 -9.73 -1.19
CA LEU A 24 -20.93 -11.01 -0.49
C LEU A 24 -22.08 -10.95 0.52
N ARG A 25 -22.34 -9.78 1.12
CA ARG A 25 -23.49 -9.54 2.01
C ARG A 25 -24.81 -9.63 1.25
N SER A 26 -24.83 -9.14 0.01
CA SER A 26 -25.98 -9.21 -0.88
C SER A 26 -26.17 -10.59 -1.54
N ASN A 27 -25.16 -11.47 -1.44
CA ASN A 27 -25.16 -12.81 -2.03
C ASN A 27 -24.88 -13.89 -0.97
N PRO A 28 -25.86 -14.24 -0.11
CA PRO A 28 -25.65 -15.15 1.02
C PRO A 28 -25.30 -16.59 0.61
N ASN A 29 -25.64 -16.99 -0.62
CA ASN A 29 -25.26 -18.29 -1.18
C ASN A 29 -23.76 -18.35 -1.55
N GLY A 30 -23.12 -17.18 -1.59
CA GLY A 30 -21.72 -16.96 -1.91
C GLY A 30 -21.46 -16.75 -3.39
N LEU A 31 -20.25 -16.25 -3.70
CA LEU A 31 -19.78 -16.01 -5.06
C LEU A 31 -18.38 -16.60 -5.28
N ASP A 32 -18.11 -17.07 -6.48
CA ASP A 32 -16.76 -17.47 -6.89
C ASP A 32 -15.89 -16.26 -7.30
N ILE A 33 -14.60 -16.51 -7.51
CA ILE A 33 -13.61 -15.49 -7.86
C ILE A 33 -13.94 -14.75 -9.16
N ASP A 34 -14.49 -15.45 -10.16
CA ASP A 34 -14.77 -14.89 -11.48
C ASP A 34 -16.04 -14.05 -11.44
N GLU A 35 -17.05 -14.49 -10.68
CA GLU A 35 -18.27 -13.72 -10.40
C GLU A 35 -17.94 -12.42 -9.66
N ILE A 36 -17.09 -12.47 -8.63
CA ILE A 36 -16.66 -11.27 -7.91
C ILE A 36 -15.93 -10.30 -8.84
N LYS A 37 -15.02 -10.78 -9.69
CA LYS A 37 -14.29 -9.95 -10.67
C LYS A 37 -15.24 -9.32 -11.69
N ALA A 38 -16.18 -10.10 -12.22
CA ALA A 38 -17.14 -9.65 -13.22
C ALA A 38 -18.04 -8.52 -12.68
N VAL A 39 -18.57 -8.68 -11.47
CA VAL A 39 -19.47 -7.68 -10.87
C VAL A 39 -18.74 -6.38 -10.51
N LEU A 40 -17.49 -6.47 -10.06
CA LEU A 40 -16.69 -5.29 -9.74
C LEU A 40 -16.15 -4.57 -10.99
N GLY A 41 -16.36 -5.12 -12.19
CA GLY A 41 -15.94 -4.52 -13.45
C GLY A 41 -14.42 -4.45 -13.63
N VAL A 42 -13.67 -5.36 -12.97
CA VAL A 42 -12.19 -5.31 -12.94
C VAL A 42 -11.63 -6.43 -13.81
N GLY A 43 -10.80 -6.07 -14.80
CA GLY A 43 -10.16 -7.02 -15.71
C GLY A 43 -9.34 -8.09 -14.98
N ALA A 44 -9.33 -9.30 -15.54
CA ALA A 44 -8.78 -10.52 -14.92
C ALA A 44 -7.33 -10.41 -14.39
N ASP A 45 -6.55 -9.47 -14.92
CA ASP A 45 -5.13 -9.21 -14.59
C ASP A 45 -4.88 -8.09 -13.56
N GLN A 46 -5.87 -7.31 -13.15
CA GLN A 46 -5.64 -6.02 -12.46
C GLN A 46 -5.98 -6.01 -10.97
N MET A 47 -6.55 -7.09 -10.42
CA MET A 47 -6.93 -7.14 -9.01
C MET A 47 -6.21 -8.27 -8.29
N HIS A 48 -5.41 -7.91 -7.28
CA HIS A 48 -4.98 -8.83 -6.23
C HIS A 48 -6.21 -9.24 -5.37
N LEU A 49 -7.21 -9.92 -5.94
CA LEU A 49 -8.45 -10.29 -5.24
C LEU A 49 -8.12 -11.13 -4.00
N ASP A 50 -7.12 -12.01 -4.08
CA ASP A 50 -6.64 -12.76 -2.93
C ASP A 50 -6.15 -11.87 -1.79
N ARG A 51 -5.57 -10.69 -2.10
CA ARG A 51 -5.15 -9.70 -1.10
C ARG A 51 -6.38 -9.00 -0.48
N ARG A 52 -7.41 -8.70 -1.28
CA ARG A 52 -8.64 -8.04 -0.81
C ARG A 52 -9.52 -8.97 0.03
N LEU A 53 -9.67 -10.24 -0.39
CA LEU A 53 -10.32 -11.29 0.41
C LEU A 53 -9.55 -11.57 1.71
N ARG A 54 -8.21 -11.53 1.68
CA ARG A 54 -7.38 -11.59 2.91
C ARG A 54 -7.63 -10.41 3.85
N SER A 55 -7.76 -9.20 3.31
CA SER A 55 -8.12 -8.00 4.09
C SER A 55 -9.49 -8.16 4.76
N LEU A 56 -10.50 -8.66 4.05
CA LEU A 56 -11.81 -8.91 4.64
C LEU A 56 -11.79 -10.03 5.69
N ARG A 57 -10.99 -11.09 5.50
CA ARG A 57 -10.81 -12.17 6.48
C ARG A 57 -10.29 -11.68 7.82
N LYS A 58 -9.69 -10.48 7.88
CA LYS A 58 -9.25 -9.84 9.13
C LYS A 58 -10.45 -9.42 9.99
N TYR A 59 -11.53 -8.96 9.36
CA TYR A 59 -12.68 -8.38 10.06
C TYR A 59 -13.93 -9.25 10.02
N TYR A 60 -14.04 -10.17 9.06
CA TYR A 60 -15.17 -11.08 8.93
C TYR A 60 -14.72 -12.53 8.84
N HIS A 61 -15.58 -13.44 9.30
CA HIS A 61 -15.46 -14.85 8.93
C HIS A 61 -15.81 -14.96 7.44
N LEU A 62 -14.93 -15.54 6.63
CA LEU A 62 -15.14 -15.72 5.18
C LEU A 62 -14.99 -17.20 4.82
N PRO A 63 -15.97 -18.05 5.19
CA PRO A 63 -15.96 -19.44 4.81
C PRO A 63 -16.03 -19.56 3.29
N GLY A 64 -15.27 -20.53 2.77
CA GLY A 64 -15.32 -20.90 1.37
C GLY A 64 -15.60 -22.39 1.23
N LYS A 65 -16.42 -22.76 0.25
CA LYS A 65 -16.81 -24.15 -0.03
C LYS A 65 -16.67 -24.44 -1.51
N GLN A 66 -16.35 -25.68 -1.86
CA GLN A 66 -16.44 -26.12 -3.25
C GLN A 66 -17.90 -26.39 -3.62
N VAL A 67 -18.35 -25.77 -4.72
CA VAL A 67 -19.66 -25.98 -5.32
C VAL A 67 -19.45 -26.12 -6.83
N GLY A 68 -19.83 -27.27 -7.40
CA GLY A 68 -19.71 -27.50 -8.84
C GLY A 68 -18.28 -27.34 -9.40
N GLY A 69 -17.26 -27.69 -8.62
CA GLY A 69 -15.85 -27.55 -9.01
C GLY A 69 -15.27 -26.14 -8.87
N ARG A 70 -16.05 -25.16 -8.40
CA ARG A 70 -15.58 -23.79 -8.13
C ARG A 70 -15.55 -23.50 -6.64
N PHE A 71 -14.64 -22.63 -6.22
CA PHE A 71 -14.52 -22.21 -4.83
C PHE A 71 -15.34 -20.94 -4.59
N VAL A 72 -16.38 -21.06 -3.78
CA VAL A 72 -17.37 -20.01 -3.53
C VAL A 72 -17.16 -19.42 -2.14
N TYR A 73 -17.04 -18.10 -2.04
CA TYR A 73 -16.85 -17.35 -0.80
C TYR A 73 -18.19 -16.85 -0.25
N THR A 74 -18.39 -16.91 1.07
CA THR A 74 -19.57 -16.35 1.76
C THR A 74 -19.15 -15.40 2.87
N LEU A 75 -19.90 -14.33 3.12
CA LEU A 75 -19.64 -13.43 4.25
C LEU A 75 -20.30 -13.96 5.52
N GLY A 76 -19.50 -14.38 6.47
CA GLY A 76 -19.91 -14.72 7.83
C GLY A 76 -19.87 -13.52 8.78
N SER A 77 -20.03 -13.79 10.08
CA SER A 77 -20.10 -12.75 11.11
C SER A 77 -18.80 -11.93 11.22
N ALA A 78 -18.95 -10.65 11.59
CA ALA A 78 -17.83 -9.81 11.99
C ALA A 78 -17.05 -10.47 13.15
N LYS A 79 -15.73 -10.35 13.13
CA LYS A 79 -14.83 -10.81 14.18
C LYS A 79 -14.79 -9.75 15.29
N GLY A 80 -14.99 -10.17 16.53
CA GLY A 80 -14.87 -9.27 17.68
C GLY A 80 -13.41 -8.93 17.97
N GLY A 81 -13.00 -7.68 17.72
CA GLY A 81 -11.68 -7.14 18.08
C GLY A 81 -10.63 -7.14 16.95
N ILE A 82 -9.70 -6.18 17.01
CA ILE A 82 -8.59 -5.96 16.05
C ILE A 82 -7.70 -7.22 16.01
N THR A 83 -7.69 -7.96 14.90
CA THR A 83 -7.04 -9.29 14.83
C THR A 83 -5.58 -9.27 14.36
N ASP A 84 -4.85 -8.18 14.50
CA ASP A 84 -3.39 -8.21 14.34
C ASP A 84 -2.77 -7.77 15.66
N SER A 85 -2.52 -8.74 16.54
CA SER A 85 -1.82 -8.50 17.80
C SER A 85 -0.34 -8.16 17.58
N GLY A 86 0.14 -8.16 16.33
CA GLY A 86 1.54 -8.03 16.00
C GLY A 86 2.36 -9.29 16.20
N ALA A 87 1.76 -10.34 16.77
CA ALA A 87 2.44 -11.57 17.10
C ALA A 87 2.72 -12.37 15.82
N ILE A 88 4.00 -12.53 15.50
CA ILE A 88 4.44 -13.37 14.38
C ILE A 88 4.34 -14.84 14.79
N SER A 89 3.40 -15.57 14.19
CA SER A 89 3.25 -17.01 14.44
C SER A 89 4.51 -17.80 14.07
N GLY A 90 4.72 -18.96 14.71
CA GLY A 90 5.82 -19.86 14.37
C GLY A 90 5.84 -20.28 12.89
N LYS A 91 4.67 -20.43 12.27
CA LYS A 91 4.53 -20.72 10.83
C LYS A 91 5.09 -19.58 9.97
N LEU A 92 4.65 -18.34 10.21
CA LEU A 92 5.13 -17.17 9.47
C LEU A 92 6.63 -16.94 9.68
N ARG A 93 7.12 -17.19 10.89
CA ARG A 93 8.56 -17.13 11.20
C ARG A 93 9.36 -18.14 10.37
N ALA A 94 8.93 -19.40 10.34
CA ALA A 94 9.59 -20.44 9.56
C ALA A 94 9.57 -20.14 8.06
N GLU A 95 8.44 -19.63 7.56
CA GLU A 95 8.28 -19.24 6.15
C GLU A 95 9.21 -18.09 5.76
N ALA A 96 9.28 -17.02 6.56
CA ALA A 96 10.18 -15.89 6.31
C ALA A 96 11.66 -16.30 6.33
N LEU A 97 12.06 -17.14 7.29
CA LEU A 97 13.43 -17.69 7.34
C LEU A 97 13.75 -18.56 6.11
N ASN A 98 12.80 -19.39 5.67
CA ASN A 98 12.98 -20.23 4.50
C ASN A 98 13.12 -19.40 3.20
N ILE A 99 12.38 -18.30 3.06
CA ILE A 99 12.52 -17.37 1.93
C ILE A 99 13.90 -16.69 1.95
N ALA A 100 14.39 -16.34 3.13
CA ALA A 100 15.65 -15.63 3.29
C ALA A 100 16.90 -16.49 3.01
N LYS A 101 16.79 -17.83 3.03
CA LYS A 101 17.88 -18.76 2.71
C LYS A 101 19.18 -18.46 3.47
N GLY A 102 19.06 -18.12 4.76
CA GLY A 102 20.21 -17.81 5.61
C GLY A 102 20.90 -16.48 5.28
N ARG A 103 20.26 -15.60 4.51
CA ARG A 103 20.77 -14.28 4.13
C ARG A 103 19.91 -13.16 4.72
N CYS A 104 20.55 -12.11 5.22
CA CYS A 104 19.86 -10.88 5.57
C CYS A 104 19.25 -10.27 4.31
N GLN A 105 17.92 -10.10 4.29
CA GLN A 105 17.20 -9.60 3.12
C GLN A 105 17.41 -8.09 2.86
N MET A 106 18.15 -7.39 3.75
CA MET A 106 18.48 -5.97 3.60
C MET A 106 19.93 -5.75 3.15
N CYS A 107 20.92 -6.35 3.82
CA CYS A 107 22.34 -6.10 3.54
C CYS A 107 23.05 -7.25 2.80
N GLY A 108 22.39 -8.40 2.62
CA GLY A 108 22.95 -9.53 1.88
C GLY A 108 23.97 -10.39 2.64
N LYS A 109 24.35 -10.02 3.87
CA LYS A 109 25.20 -10.84 4.75
C LYS A 109 24.57 -12.21 5.04
N THR A 110 25.39 -13.24 5.23
CA THR A 110 24.94 -14.63 5.43
C THR A 110 25.23 -15.13 6.84
N VAL A 111 24.37 -16.02 7.34
CA VAL A 111 24.57 -16.67 8.65
C VAL A 111 25.89 -17.45 8.70
N THR A 112 26.32 -18.04 7.58
CA THR A 112 27.53 -18.87 7.51
C THR A 112 28.80 -18.05 7.43
N ASP A 113 28.85 -17.05 6.54
CA ASP A 113 30.10 -16.38 6.19
C ASP A 113 30.34 -15.16 7.08
N ASP A 114 29.27 -14.46 7.45
CA ASP A 114 29.32 -13.26 8.29
C ASP A 114 28.98 -13.54 9.76
N ALA A 115 28.67 -14.79 10.12
CA ALA A 115 28.27 -15.20 11.47
C ALA A 115 27.12 -14.37 12.08
N ILE A 116 26.21 -13.86 11.25
CA ILE A 116 25.07 -13.05 11.69
C ILE A 116 23.92 -13.91 12.22
N LYS A 117 23.09 -13.33 13.08
CA LYS A 117 21.78 -13.89 13.46
C LYS A 117 20.66 -13.15 12.74
N LEU A 118 19.71 -13.92 12.20
CA LEU A 118 18.52 -13.37 11.56
C LEU A 118 17.36 -13.29 12.56
N GLN A 119 16.64 -12.18 12.50
CA GLN A 119 15.36 -11.98 13.17
C GLN A 119 14.28 -11.65 12.15
N ILE A 120 13.04 -11.96 12.50
CA ILE A 120 11.89 -11.65 11.64
C ILE A 120 11.30 -10.33 12.10
N ASP A 121 11.14 -9.42 11.16
CA ASP A 121 10.62 -8.08 11.39
C ASP A 121 9.60 -7.72 10.30
N HIS A 122 8.81 -6.67 10.52
CA HIS A 122 7.86 -6.16 9.54
C HIS A 122 8.53 -5.11 8.64
N LYS A 123 8.44 -5.24 7.31
CA LYS A 123 8.95 -4.26 6.35
C LYS A 123 8.33 -2.88 6.61
N VAL A 124 7.00 -2.84 6.70
CA VAL A 124 6.22 -1.70 7.22
C VAL A 124 5.98 -1.90 8.70
N PRO A 125 6.40 -0.96 9.56
CA PRO A 125 6.13 -1.00 11.00
C PRO A 125 4.65 -1.19 11.31
N GLN A 126 4.37 -1.98 12.35
CA GLN A 126 3.00 -2.16 12.85
C GLN A 126 2.40 -0.85 13.37
N ALA A 127 3.24 0.02 13.95
CA ALA A 127 2.83 1.35 14.41
C ALA A 127 2.23 2.21 13.29
N TRP A 128 2.47 1.86 12.03
CA TRP A 128 1.92 2.54 10.85
C TRP A 128 0.84 1.70 10.13
N GLY A 129 0.27 0.70 10.81
CA GLY A 129 -0.73 -0.21 10.23
C GLY A 129 -0.15 -1.38 9.43
N GLY A 130 1.16 -1.62 9.49
CA GLY A 130 1.82 -2.75 8.85
C GLY A 130 1.27 -4.10 9.34
N LEU A 131 0.83 -4.96 8.41
CA LEU A 131 0.18 -6.24 8.73
C LEU A 131 1.20 -7.36 9.02
N THR A 132 0.84 -8.28 9.91
CA THR A 132 1.58 -9.52 10.18
C THR A 132 1.24 -10.59 9.14
N VAL A 133 1.73 -10.39 7.92
CA VAL A 133 1.57 -11.31 6.77
C VAL A 133 2.90 -11.53 6.09
N ILE A 134 3.10 -12.69 5.45
CA ILE A 134 4.41 -13.06 4.89
C ILE A 134 4.98 -12.01 3.92
N GLU A 135 4.12 -11.33 3.16
CA GLU A 135 4.54 -10.29 2.22
C GLU A 135 5.16 -9.07 2.91
N ASN A 136 4.69 -8.75 4.13
CA ASN A 136 5.21 -7.66 4.96
C ASN A 136 6.26 -8.15 5.97
N LEU A 137 6.62 -9.43 5.99
CA LEU A 137 7.69 -9.96 6.85
C LEU A 137 8.98 -10.14 6.05
N TRP A 138 10.10 -9.99 6.74
CA TRP A 138 11.42 -10.33 6.22
C TRP A 138 12.35 -10.81 7.33
N ALA A 139 13.39 -11.55 6.95
CA ALA A 139 14.47 -11.93 7.84
C ALA A 139 15.67 -11.00 7.63
N ILE A 140 16.02 -10.23 8.66
CA ILE A 140 17.13 -9.28 8.64
C ILE A 140 18.06 -9.50 9.83
N CYS A 141 19.32 -9.05 9.72
CA CYS A 141 20.26 -9.15 10.82
C CYS A 141 19.98 -8.11 11.92
N GLU A 142 20.57 -8.31 13.09
CA GLU A 142 20.44 -7.40 14.23
C GLU A 142 20.80 -5.95 13.90
N SER A 143 21.95 -5.73 13.24
CA SER A 143 22.39 -4.39 12.86
C SER A 143 21.42 -3.69 11.90
N CYS A 144 20.88 -4.42 10.91
CA CYS A 144 19.90 -3.88 9.97
C CYS A 144 18.57 -3.55 10.66
N ASN A 145 18.12 -4.37 11.59
CA ASN A 145 16.89 -4.11 12.34
C ASN A 145 17.00 -2.88 13.23
N ASN A 146 18.13 -2.73 13.94
CA ASN A 146 18.40 -1.55 14.75
C ASN A 146 18.44 -0.29 13.87
N GLY A 147 19.17 -0.33 12.76
CA GLY A 147 19.23 0.78 11.81
C GLY A 147 17.87 1.13 11.21
N LYS A 148 17.02 0.14 10.93
CA LYS A 148 15.64 0.35 10.48
C LYS A 148 14.78 1.05 11.54
N ARG A 149 14.88 0.61 12.80
CA ARG A 149 14.15 1.25 13.90
C ARG A 149 14.56 2.71 14.06
N ASP A 150 15.86 2.98 14.04
CA ASP A 150 16.40 4.34 14.20
C ASP A 150 16.00 5.23 13.02
N HIS A 151 16.00 4.69 11.80
CA HIS A 151 15.53 5.39 10.61
C HIS A 151 14.04 5.75 10.72
N PHE A 152 13.21 4.88 11.29
CA PHE A 152 11.78 5.12 11.40
C PHE A 152 11.36 5.98 12.59
N ALA A 153 12.21 6.09 13.61
CA ALA A 153 11.93 6.89 14.80
C ALA A 153 11.77 8.39 14.52
N SER A 154 12.26 8.89 13.38
CA SER A 154 12.13 10.30 13.01
C SER A 154 10.80 10.66 12.32
N TYR A 155 9.92 9.69 12.05
CA TYR A 155 8.63 9.95 11.38
C TYR A 155 7.48 9.94 12.38
N ASP A 156 6.50 10.82 12.15
CA ASP A 156 5.26 10.83 12.90
C ASP A 156 4.39 9.60 12.55
N ALA A 157 4.01 8.82 13.56
CA ALA A 157 3.32 7.56 13.33
C ALA A 157 1.89 7.74 12.82
N ASP A 158 1.20 8.81 13.23
CA ASP A 158 -0.18 9.08 12.84
C ASP A 158 -0.22 9.58 11.39
N GLU A 159 0.73 10.46 11.01
CA GLU A 159 0.92 10.91 9.63
C GLU A 159 1.17 9.71 8.71
N MET A 160 2.11 8.83 9.08
CA MET A 160 2.45 7.66 8.28
C MET A 160 1.29 6.67 8.18
N THR A 161 0.53 6.48 9.27
CA THR A 161 -0.68 5.63 9.25
C THR A 161 -1.68 6.17 8.23
N ALA A 162 -2.02 7.45 8.30
CA ALA A 162 -2.96 8.09 7.38
C ALA A 162 -2.52 7.99 5.92
N LEU A 163 -1.21 8.08 5.65
CA LEU A 163 -0.68 7.93 4.30
C LEU A 163 -0.79 6.50 3.78
N LEU A 164 -0.58 5.49 4.62
CA LEU A 164 -0.59 4.09 4.19
C LEU A 164 -1.98 3.53 3.92
N GLU A 165 -3.04 4.25 4.30
CA GLU A 165 -4.42 3.94 3.93
C GLU A 165 -4.68 4.13 2.42
N TYR A 166 -3.96 5.05 1.76
CA TYR A 166 -4.15 5.27 0.33
C TYR A 166 -3.52 4.15 -0.50
N GLU A 167 -4.34 3.55 -1.37
CA GLU A 167 -3.91 2.44 -2.23
C GLU A 167 -2.99 2.94 -3.36
N SER A 168 -3.36 4.06 -4.00
CA SER A 168 -2.59 4.60 -5.11
C SER A 168 -1.28 5.21 -4.62
N VAL A 169 -0.18 4.85 -5.27
CA VAL A 169 1.11 5.51 -5.06
C VAL A 169 0.97 7.02 -5.33
N HIS A 170 0.19 7.40 -6.33
CA HIS A 170 -0.10 8.81 -6.64
C HIS A 170 -0.81 9.50 -5.48
N GLU A 171 -1.83 8.88 -4.90
CA GLU A 171 -2.54 9.43 -3.74
C GLU A 171 -1.62 9.54 -2.53
N ARG A 172 -0.83 8.50 -2.22
CA ARG A 172 0.14 8.55 -1.11
C ARG A 172 1.12 9.71 -1.26
N ILE A 173 1.72 9.86 -2.44
CA ILE A 173 2.66 10.95 -2.71
C ILE A 173 1.95 12.31 -2.62
N ALA A 174 0.76 12.45 -3.22
CA ALA A 174 0.00 13.69 -3.21
C ALA A 174 -0.39 14.11 -1.79
N HIS A 175 -0.88 13.17 -0.97
CA HIS A 175 -1.28 13.44 0.40
C HIS A 175 -0.10 13.71 1.32
N LEU A 176 1.05 13.05 1.12
CA LEU A 176 2.28 13.40 1.82
C LEU A 176 2.65 14.87 1.54
N LEU A 177 2.65 15.26 0.26
CA LEU A 177 2.95 16.64 -0.10
C LEU A 177 1.89 17.64 0.39
N LYS A 178 0.62 17.22 0.51
CA LYS A 178 -0.46 18.03 1.08
C LYS A 178 -0.27 18.27 2.58
N MET A 179 0.16 17.25 3.33
CA MET A 179 0.46 17.38 4.76
C MET A 179 1.59 18.40 5.01
N HIS A 180 2.54 18.50 4.07
CA HIS A 180 3.66 19.43 4.09
C HIS A 180 3.49 20.59 3.08
N MET A 181 2.26 21.05 2.85
CA MET A 181 1.97 22.05 1.82
C MET A 181 2.80 23.33 2.01
N GLY A 182 3.43 23.80 0.93
CA GLY A 182 4.35 24.94 0.96
C GLY A 182 5.74 24.65 1.55
N GLN A 183 5.99 23.45 2.08
CA GLN A 183 7.28 23.04 2.64
C GLN A 183 8.02 22.04 1.73
N PRO A 184 9.36 22.04 1.74
CA PRO A 184 10.14 21.06 0.99
C PRO A 184 10.13 19.67 1.67
N VAL A 185 9.64 18.66 0.95
CA VAL A 185 9.70 17.26 1.38
C VAL A 185 10.88 16.56 0.70
N ASP A 186 11.73 15.87 1.47
CA ASP A 186 12.90 15.14 0.97
C ASP A 186 12.50 13.93 0.11
N SER A 187 13.24 13.70 -0.97
CA SER A 187 13.02 12.58 -1.91
C SER A 187 12.97 11.21 -1.23
N ASN A 188 13.74 10.99 -0.16
CA ASN A 188 13.78 9.72 0.55
C ASN A 188 12.46 9.43 1.28
N VAL A 189 11.78 10.47 1.78
CA VAL A 189 10.46 10.31 2.42
C VAL A 189 9.42 9.92 1.38
N ILE A 190 9.46 10.58 0.22
CA ILE A 190 8.57 10.27 -0.90
C ILE A 190 8.81 8.85 -1.40
N GLU A 191 10.08 8.46 -1.59
CA GLU A 191 10.45 7.11 -2.00
C GLU A 191 9.95 6.07 -0.99
N PHE A 192 10.15 6.32 0.30
CA PHE A 192 9.69 5.43 1.35
C PHE A 192 8.17 5.22 1.30
N VAL A 193 7.40 6.31 1.29
CA VAL A 193 5.93 6.28 1.24
C VAL A 193 5.43 5.62 -0.06
N ALA A 194 6.11 5.85 -1.17
CA ALA A 194 5.77 5.22 -2.44
C ALA A 194 5.92 3.69 -2.39
N ASN A 195 6.99 3.22 -1.75
CA ASN A 195 7.38 1.80 -1.69
C ASN A 195 6.76 1.02 -0.52
N ALA A 196 6.07 1.68 0.41
CA ALA A 196 5.66 1.06 1.66
C ALA A 196 4.73 -0.16 1.48
N THR A 197 3.78 -0.14 0.55
CA THR A 197 2.85 -1.26 0.35
C THR A 197 3.29 -2.22 -0.75
N GLU A 198 4.00 -1.72 -1.76
CA GLU A 198 4.50 -2.44 -2.93
C GLU A 198 5.75 -1.73 -3.45
N ARG A 199 6.77 -2.50 -3.86
CA ARG A 199 7.98 -1.92 -4.44
C ARG A 199 7.65 -1.22 -5.76
N GLN A 200 8.03 0.06 -5.87
CA GLN A 200 7.88 0.90 -7.05
C GLN A 200 9.27 1.27 -7.56
N GLU A 201 9.67 0.71 -8.69
CA GLU A 201 10.99 0.99 -9.29
C GLU A 201 11.12 2.43 -9.81
N ASP A 202 10.00 3.11 -10.08
CA ASP A 202 9.98 4.48 -10.64
C ASP A 202 8.92 5.36 -9.93
N TRP A 203 9.15 5.66 -8.65
CA TRP A 203 8.32 6.61 -7.90
C TRP A 203 8.43 8.03 -8.44
N GLN A 204 9.57 8.39 -9.05
CA GLN A 204 9.82 9.70 -9.64
C GLN A 204 8.86 9.95 -10.80
N LYS A 205 8.55 8.93 -11.60
CA LYS A 205 7.49 9.01 -12.60
C LYS A 205 6.14 9.26 -11.94
N ARG A 206 5.77 8.53 -10.88
CA ARG A 206 4.47 8.73 -10.19
C ARG A 206 4.32 10.17 -9.68
N LEU A 207 5.39 10.72 -9.13
CA LEU A 207 5.46 12.14 -8.76
C LEU A 207 5.31 13.08 -9.97
N ARG A 208 5.94 12.76 -11.11
CA ARG A 208 5.82 13.54 -12.35
C ARG A 208 4.40 13.53 -12.89
N ASP A 209 3.73 12.37 -12.83
CA ASP A 209 2.36 12.18 -13.31
C ASP A 209 1.38 13.11 -12.57
N LEU A 210 1.62 13.40 -11.28
CA LEU A 210 0.81 14.33 -10.49
C LEU A 210 0.82 15.77 -11.04
N ARG A 211 1.88 16.14 -11.78
CA ARG A 211 2.00 17.46 -12.42
C ARG A 211 1.28 17.54 -13.77
N TYR A 212 0.75 16.42 -14.27
CA TYR A 212 0.04 16.44 -15.55
C TYR A 212 -1.18 17.35 -15.44
N PRO A 213 -1.50 18.14 -16.47
CA PRO A 213 -2.66 19.03 -16.46
C PRO A 213 -4.00 18.37 -16.09
N VAL A 214 -4.16 17.08 -16.41
CA VAL A 214 -5.35 16.28 -16.04
C VAL A 214 -5.47 15.99 -14.55
N ILE A 215 -4.38 16.16 -13.79
CA ILE A 215 -4.34 16.09 -12.32
C ILE A 215 -4.20 17.52 -11.76
N GLY A 216 -3.21 18.27 -12.24
CA GLY A 216 -3.07 19.70 -12.03
C GLY A 216 -2.40 20.11 -10.72
N LEU A 217 -1.59 19.24 -10.11
CA LEU A 217 -0.80 19.61 -8.93
C LEU A 217 0.46 20.39 -9.35
N GLU A 218 0.69 21.51 -8.69
CA GLU A 218 1.83 22.40 -8.87
C GLU A 218 2.93 21.99 -7.89
N ILE A 219 3.86 21.18 -8.38
CA ILE A 219 4.96 20.65 -7.57
C ILE A 219 6.28 21.15 -8.15
N THR A 220 7.06 21.89 -7.36
CA THR A 220 8.43 22.28 -7.74
C THR A 220 9.45 21.33 -7.15
N SER A 221 10.62 21.24 -7.77
CA SER A 221 11.78 20.51 -7.22
C SER A 221 12.82 21.48 -6.70
N GLY A 222 13.29 21.27 -5.47
CA GLY A 222 14.46 21.92 -4.89
C GLY A 222 15.61 20.92 -4.73
N ARG A 223 16.77 21.43 -4.31
CA ARG A 223 17.92 20.61 -3.91
C ARG A 223 18.63 21.24 -2.72
N TYR A 224 19.21 20.42 -1.87
CA TYR A 224 20.10 20.87 -0.80
C TYR A 224 21.32 19.96 -0.67
N LYS A 225 22.40 20.49 -0.10
CA LYS A 225 23.57 19.68 0.27
C LYS A 225 23.44 19.27 1.73
N THR A 226 23.55 17.97 1.98
CA THR A 226 23.68 17.41 3.32
C THR A 226 25.00 17.86 3.97
N PRO A 227 25.12 17.82 5.31
CA PRO A 227 26.38 18.11 6.00
C PRO A 227 27.56 17.23 5.52
N GLN A 228 27.26 16.02 5.03
CA GLN A 228 28.23 15.07 4.49
C GLN A 228 28.57 15.33 3.00
N GLY A 229 28.03 16.39 2.39
CA GLY A 229 28.34 16.81 1.02
C GLY A 229 27.47 16.19 -0.08
N PHE A 230 26.58 15.25 0.24
CA PHE A 230 25.64 14.68 -0.74
C PHE A 230 24.55 15.68 -1.13
N THR A 231 24.21 15.74 -2.41
CA THR A 231 23.06 16.52 -2.88
C THR A 231 21.79 15.68 -2.80
N ARG A 232 20.74 16.22 -2.19
CA ARG A 232 19.41 15.62 -2.13
C ARG A 232 18.40 16.50 -2.83
N SER A 233 17.36 15.86 -3.37
CA SER A 233 16.25 16.57 -3.99
C SER A 233 15.11 16.72 -3.00
N THR A 234 14.42 17.84 -3.09
CA THR A 234 13.19 18.11 -2.34
C THR A 234 12.06 18.44 -3.29
N TYR A 235 10.83 18.26 -2.84
CA TYR A 235 9.65 18.59 -3.62
C TYR A 235 8.66 19.36 -2.76
N THR A 236 8.12 20.44 -3.33
CA THR A 236 7.18 21.32 -2.63
C THR A 236 5.92 21.44 -3.45
N LEU A 237 4.79 21.22 -2.80
CA LEU A 237 3.46 21.39 -3.38
C LEU A 237 2.94 22.80 -3.08
N HIS A 238 2.47 23.49 -4.12
CA HIS A 238 2.02 24.88 -4.04
C HIS A 238 0.50 25.04 -4.12
N ASN A 239 -0.20 24.06 -4.68
CA ASN A 239 -1.66 24.05 -4.75
C ASN A 239 -2.21 22.67 -4.34
N TRP A 240 -3.47 22.62 -3.91
CA TRP A 240 -4.16 21.34 -3.67
C TRP A 240 -5.37 21.22 -4.58
N ARG A 241 -5.52 20.04 -5.16
CA ARG A 241 -6.71 19.58 -5.87
C ARG A 241 -6.91 18.11 -5.51
N ASP A 242 -8.15 17.72 -5.23
CA ASP A 242 -8.44 16.32 -5.00
C ASP A 242 -8.20 15.52 -6.29
N LEU A 243 -7.54 14.38 -6.16
CA LEU A 243 -7.29 13.52 -7.30
C LEU A 243 -8.64 12.96 -7.80
N PRO A 244 -8.93 13.00 -9.11
CA PRO A 244 -10.14 12.40 -9.64
C PRO A 244 -10.21 10.90 -9.27
N PRO A 245 -11.40 10.33 -9.02
CA PRO A 245 -11.53 8.89 -8.72
C PRO A 245 -10.91 7.98 -9.79
N ASN A 246 -10.93 8.43 -11.05
CA ASN A 246 -10.31 7.76 -12.20
C ASN A 246 -8.90 8.28 -12.54
N HIS A 247 -8.17 8.92 -11.61
CA HIS A 247 -6.86 9.55 -11.85
C HIS A 247 -5.85 8.63 -12.57
N ARG A 248 -5.79 7.34 -12.22
CA ARG A 248 -4.89 6.37 -12.86
C ARG A 248 -5.17 6.23 -14.36
N GLN A 249 -6.45 6.18 -14.72
CA GLN A 249 -6.89 6.09 -16.12
C GLN A 249 -6.62 7.40 -16.86
N LEU A 250 -6.88 8.55 -16.23
CA LEU A 250 -6.57 9.86 -16.81
C LEU A 250 -5.08 10.04 -17.09
N ILE A 251 -4.22 9.63 -16.15
CA ILE A 251 -2.76 9.65 -16.33
C ILE A 251 -2.37 8.77 -17.51
N ARG A 252 -2.88 7.53 -17.57
CA ARG A 252 -2.60 6.60 -18.68
C ARG A 252 -3.07 7.15 -20.03
N ASP A 253 -4.25 7.75 -20.08
CA ASP A 253 -4.79 8.32 -21.31
C ASP A 253 -4.05 9.59 -21.73
N TRP A 254 -3.53 10.38 -20.79
CA TRP A 254 -2.67 11.53 -21.06
C TRP A 254 -1.31 11.16 -21.65
N GLU A 255 -0.79 9.97 -21.29
CA GLU A 255 0.45 9.44 -21.89
C GLU A 255 0.24 8.89 -23.30
N ASN A 256 -0.99 8.53 -23.66
CA ASN A 256 -1.31 8.03 -25.00
C ASN A 256 -1.47 9.20 -25.99
N PRO A 257 -0.62 9.32 -27.04
CA PRO A 257 -0.67 10.44 -27.97
C PRO A 257 -2.03 10.64 -28.66
N ALA A 258 -2.73 9.55 -28.99
CA ALA A 258 -4.02 9.61 -29.69
C ALA A 258 -5.12 10.16 -28.77
N LYS A 259 -5.11 9.79 -27.48
CA LYS A 259 -6.11 10.24 -26.50
C LYS A 259 -5.79 11.60 -25.90
N LYS A 260 -4.51 11.96 -25.83
CA LYS A 260 -4.04 13.23 -25.26
C LYS A 260 -4.65 14.45 -25.96
N GLN A 261 -4.78 14.42 -27.29
CA GLN A 261 -5.38 15.53 -28.05
C GLN A 261 -6.86 15.70 -27.72
N LEU A 262 -7.59 14.59 -27.60
CA LEU A 262 -8.99 14.60 -27.18
C LEU A 262 -9.14 15.17 -25.76
N LEU A 263 -8.30 14.71 -24.82
CA LEU A 263 -8.30 15.18 -23.43
C LEU A 263 -7.98 16.67 -23.32
N LYS A 264 -7.02 17.18 -24.10
CA LYS A 264 -6.72 18.62 -24.17
C LYS A 264 -7.94 19.43 -24.57
N GLN A 265 -8.64 19.00 -25.63
CA GLN A 265 -9.86 19.67 -26.10
C GLN A 265 -10.99 19.60 -25.06
N GLN A 266 -11.23 18.43 -24.46
CA GLN A 266 -12.29 18.23 -23.48
C GLN A 266 -12.11 19.05 -22.20
N LEU A 267 -10.87 19.22 -21.76
CA LEU A 267 -10.54 19.89 -20.49
C LEU A 267 -10.14 21.36 -20.69
N GLY A 268 -10.19 21.88 -21.93
CA GLY A 268 -9.79 23.25 -22.25
C GLY A 268 -8.31 23.53 -21.96
N ILE A 269 -7.45 22.51 -22.03
CA ILE A 269 -6.01 22.62 -21.78
C ILE A 269 -5.32 22.96 -23.10
N ALA A 270 -4.61 24.09 -23.14
CA ALA A 270 -3.80 24.51 -24.29
C ALA A 270 -2.70 23.48 -24.66
#